data_AF-A0A7J8TCR3-F1
#
_entry.id   AF-A0A7J8TCR3-F1
#
_cell.length_a   1.000
_cell.length_b   1.000
_cell.length_c   1.000
_cell.angle_alpha   90.00
_cell.angle_beta   90.00
_cell.angle_gamma   90.00
#
_symmetry.space_group_name_H-M   'P 1'
#
loop_
_entity.id
_entity.type
_entity.pdbx_description
1 polymer ?
#
loop_
_entity_poly.entity_id
_entity_poly.type
_entity_poly.pdbx_seq_one_letter_code
_entity_poly.pdbx_strand_id
1 'polypeptide(L)' 'MDERMIEAAQTGDINLLYELILNDPYVLERIDDVPFFQTPLHVAASAGHIEFMMEMIKLKPTFARKLNQA' A
#
# COMPACT_ATOMS: atom_id res chain seq x y z
N MET A 1 1.95 10.35 -0.02
CA MET A 1 2.39 9.00 0.39
C MET A 1 3.90 9.02 0.43
N ASP A 2 4.53 8.32 1.38
CA ASP A 2 6.00 8.21 1.44
C ASP A 2 6.55 7.66 0.11
N GLU A 3 7.61 8.26 -0.42
CA GLU A 3 8.24 7.82 -1.68
C GLU A 3 8.71 6.36 -1.60
N ARG A 4 9.21 5.92 -0.44
CA ARG A 4 9.62 4.52 -0.23
C ARG A 4 8.43 3.55 -0.29
N MET A 5 7.25 3.99 0.17
CA MET A 5 6.03 3.19 0.07
C MET A 5 5.53 3.10 -1.38
N ILE A 6 5.73 4.16 -2.17
CA ILE A 6 5.46 4.14 -3.62
C ILE A 6 6.43 3.15 -4.29
N GLU A 7 7.71 3.24 -3.98
CA GLU A 7 8.75 2.34 -4.51
C GLU A 7 8.42 0.88 -4.20
N ALA A 8 8.13 0.55 -2.93
CA ALA A 8 7.75 -0.80 -2.51
C ALA A 8 6.56 -1.33 -3.33
N ALA A 9 5.54 -0.49 -3.56
CA ALA A 9 4.39 -0.86 -4.36
C ALA A 9 4.68 -0.98 -5.86
N GLN A 10 5.58 -0.16 -6.41
CA GLN A 10 5.98 -0.21 -7.83
C GLN A 10 6.86 -1.42 -8.15
N THR A 11 7.68 -1.87 -7.20
CA THR A 11 8.59 -3.00 -7.36
C THR A 11 8.00 -4.31 -6.83
N GLY A 12 6.94 -4.24 -6.01
CA GLY A 12 6.37 -5.40 -5.33
C GLY A 12 7.20 -5.85 -4.13
N ASP A 13 8.06 -5.00 -3.59
CA ASP A 13 8.97 -5.33 -2.49
C ASP A 13 8.24 -5.40 -1.13
N ILE A 14 7.85 -6.62 -0.76
CA ILE A 14 7.20 -6.93 0.51
C ILE A 14 8.14 -6.72 1.70
N ASN A 15 9.45 -6.92 1.54
CA ASN A 15 10.40 -6.71 2.64
C ASN A 15 10.47 -5.22 3.00
N LEU A 16 10.53 -4.36 1.99
CA LEU A 16 10.49 -2.92 2.18
C LEU A 16 9.16 -2.45 2.81
N LEU A 17 8.03 -3.04 2.42
CA LEU A 17 6.74 -2.79 3.09
C LEU A 17 6.82 -3.08 4.59
N TYR A 18 7.37 -4.23 4.96
CA TYR A 18 7.52 -4.60 6.38
C TYR A 18 8.53 -3.72 7.11
N GLU A 19 9.63 -3.31 6.49
CA GLU A 19 10.58 -2.36 7.06
C GLU A 19 9.90 -1.02 7.37
N LEU A 20 9.08 -0.51 6.45
CA LEU A 20 8.33 0.73 6.63
C LEU A 20 7.31 0.63 7.77
N ILE A 21 6.63 -0.51 7.91
CA ILE A 21 5.71 -0.77 9.03
C ILE A 21 6.47 -0.88 10.37
N LEU A 22 7.64 -1.51 10.39
CA LEU A 22 8.47 -1.59 11.59
C LEU A 22 8.97 -0.22 12.04
N ASN A 23 9.36 0.63 11.08
CA ASN A 23 9.79 2.00 11.36
C ASN A 23 8.62 2.88 11.83
N ASP A 24 7.41 2.66 11.29
CA ASP A 24 6.21 3.39 11.68
C ASP A 24 4.96 2.49 11.69
N PRO A 25 4.58 1.95 12.86
CA PRO A 25 3.46 1.02 13.00
C PRO A 25 2.09 1.57 12.56
N TYR A 26 1.95 2.90 12.44
CA TYR A 26 0.69 3.56 12.07
C TYR A 26 0.67 3.99 10.60
N VAL A 27 1.69 3.65 9.80
CA VAL A 27 1.80 4.04 8.39
C VAL A 27 0.58 3.62 7.56
N LEU A 28 0.09 2.39 7.76
CA LEU A 28 -1.06 1.89 7.02
C LEU A 28 -2.36 2.59 7.45
N GLU A 29 -2.51 2.94 8.73
CA GLU A 29 -3.70 3.63 9.23
C GLU A 29 -3.81 5.04 8.65
N ARG A 30 -2.71 5.80 8.64
CA ARG A 30 -2.71 7.16 8.07
C ARG A 30 -2.99 7.17 6.57
N ILE A 31 -2.52 6.16 5.84
CA ILE A 31 -2.87 5.95 4.44
C ILE A 31 -4.36 5.59 4.36
N ASP A 32 -4.89 4.75 5.25
CA ASP A 32 -6.30 4.35 5.25
C ASP A 32 -7.29 5.48 5.60
N ASP A 33 -6.87 6.45 6.41
CA ASP A 33 -7.71 7.58 6.82
C ASP A 33 -8.05 8.56 5.69
N VAL A 34 -7.26 8.58 4.61
CA VAL A 34 -7.50 9.49 3.48
C VAL A 34 -8.55 8.88 2.53
N PRO A 35 -9.77 9.46 2.39
CA PRO A 35 -10.90 8.77 1.76
C PRO A 35 -10.74 8.48 0.26
N PHE A 36 -10.19 9.42 -0.51
CA PHE A 36 -10.07 9.34 -1.97
C PHE A 36 -8.67 9.76 -2.42
N PHE A 37 -7.77 8.80 -2.59
CA PHE A 37 -6.45 9.05 -3.15
C PHE A 37 -5.83 7.74 -3.66
N GLN A 38 -4.81 7.88 -4.49
CA GLN A 38 -4.04 6.73 -4.97
C GLN A 38 -3.26 6.10 -3.82
N THR A 39 -3.65 4.87 -3.46
CA THR A 39 -3.00 4.07 -2.41
C THR A 39 -1.87 3.21 -2.99
N PRO A 40 -0.96 2.67 -2.14
CA PRO A 40 0.06 1.73 -2.61
C PRO A 40 -0.56 0.50 -3.29
N LEU A 41 -1.77 0.08 -2.85
CA LEU A 41 -2.49 -1.03 -3.47
C LEU A 41 -2.82 -0.75 -4.94
N HIS A 42 -3.22 0.47 -5.30
CA HIS A 42 -3.49 0.84 -6.70
C HIS A 42 -2.23 0.83 -7.56
N VAL A 43 -1.10 1.28 -7.00
CA VAL A 43 0.20 1.29 -7.67
C VAL A 43 0.66 -0.14 -7.95
N ALA A 44 0.61 -1.01 -6.94
CA ALA A 44 0.95 -2.42 -7.07
C ALA A 44 0.03 -3.17 -8.05
N ALA A 45 -1.27 -2.87 -8.03
CA ALA A 45 -2.24 -3.42 -8.98
C ALA A 45 -1.92 -3.03 -10.43
N SER A 46 -1.62 -1.75 -10.67
CA SER A 46 -1.24 -1.25 -11.99
C SER A 46 0.07 -1.88 -12.49
N ALA A 47 1.00 -2.17 -11.58
CA ALA A 47 2.28 -2.82 -11.89
C ALA A 47 2.22 -4.36 -11.99
N GLY A 48 1.09 -4.98 -11.61
CA GLY A 48 0.90 -6.44 -11.68
C GLY A 48 1.44 -7.23 -10.48
N HIS A 49 1.75 -6.56 -9.35
CA HIS A 49 2.34 -7.19 -8.16
C HIS A 49 1.29 -7.78 -7.23
N ILE A 50 0.71 -8.92 -7.63
CA ILE A 50 -0.40 -9.57 -6.93
C ILE A 50 -0.03 -9.97 -5.50
N GLU A 51 1.18 -10.49 -5.25
CA GLU A 51 1.60 -10.91 -3.92
C GLU A 51 1.66 -9.73 -2.94
N PHE A 52 2.25 -8.61 -3.37
CA PHE A 52 2.29 -7.38 -2.60
C PHE A 52 0.88 -6.87 -2.28
N MET A 53 -0.02 -6.88 -3.27
CA MET A 53 -1.41 -6.50 -3.05
C MET A 53 -2.10 -7.39 -2.02
N MET A 54 -1.97 -8.70 -2.16
CA MET A 54 -2.56 -9.65 -1.22
C MET A 54 -2.03 -9.44 0.18
N GLU A 55 -0.74 -9.16 0.33
CA GLU A 55 -0.15 -8.89 1.63
C GLU A 55 -0.68 -7.60 2.27
N MET A 56 -0.80 -6.52 1.49
CA MET A 56 -1.43 -5.29 1.96
C MET A 56 -2.89 -5.50 2.39
N ILE A 57 -3.68 -6.27 1.63
CA ILE A 57 -5.08 -6.56 1.95
C ILE A 57 -5.18 -7.41 3.22
N LYS A 58 -4.27 -8.37 3.43
CA LYS A 58 -4.21 -9.14 4.69
C LYS A 58 -3.91 -8.25 5.89
N LEU A 59 -2.96 -7.32 5.75
CA LEU A 59 -2.57 -6.41 6.82
C LEU A 59 -3.65 -5.36 7.13
N LYS A 60 -4.34 -4.85 6.09
CA LYS A 60 -5.37 -3.82 6.21
C LYS A 60 -6.46 -4.00 5.14
N PRO A 61 -7.50 -4.81 5.42
CA PRO A 61 -8.52 -5.18 4.44
C PRO A 61 -9.33 -4.01 3.85
N THR A 62 -9.38 -2.87 4.54
CA THR A 62 -10.06 -1.66 4.07
C THR A 62 -9.46 -1.09 2.79
N PHE A 63 -8.18 -1.37 2.48
CA PHE A 63 -7.57 -0.98 1.20
C PHE A 63 -8.29 -1.56 -0.01
N ALA A 64 -8.83 -2.79 0.08
CA ALA A 64 -9.56 -3.41 -1.02
C ALA A 64 -10.87 -2.66 -1.38
N ARG A 65 -11.34 -1.77 -0.50
CA ARG A 65 -12.57 -0.99 -0.68
C ARG A 65 -12.31 0.45 -1.10
N LYS A 66 -11.04 0.87 -1.17
CA LYS A 66 -10.68 2.23 -1.59
C LYS A 66 -10.74 2.38 -3.09
N LEU A 67 -11.17 3.56 -3.53
CA LEU A 67 -11.19 3.97 -4.92
C LEU A 67 -10.04 4.93 -5.19
N ASN A 68 -9.43 4.85 -6.36
CA ASN A 68 -8.52 5.88 -6.86
C ASN A 68 -9.31 7.01 -7.52
N GLN A 69 -8.63 8.14 -7.74
CA GLN A 69 -9.10 9.12 -8.73
C GLN A 69 -8.83 8.54 -10.12
N ALA A 70 -9.86 8.56 -10.97
CA ALA A 70 -9.78 8.17 -12.38
C ALA A 70 -9.04 9.21 -13.21
#